data_AF-A0A9X5CAZ8-F1
#
_entry.id   AF-A0A9X5CAZ8-F1
#
_cell.length_a   1.000
_cell.length_b   1.000
_cell.length_c   1.000
_cell.angle_alpha   90.00
_cell.angle_beta   90.00
_cell.angle_gamma   90.00
#
_symmetry.space_group_name_H-M   'P 1'
#
loop_
_entity.id
_entity.type
_entity.pdbx_description
1 polymer ?
#
loop_
_entity_poly.entity_id
_entity_poly.type
_entity_poly.pdbx_seq_one_letter_code
_entity_poly.pdbx_strand_id
1 'polypeptide(L)' 'MKREEYISDETVIKRANAAVRIELEKNRALGVPAVIYDRESQIIYRENEDGTRTEVGKRMRKERYGERVSKES' A
#
# COMPACT_ATOMS: atom_id res chain seq x y z
N MET A 1 18.92 -3.64 24.80
CA MET A 1 17.81 -2.68 24.70
C MET A 1 16.62 -3.30 25.41
N LYS A 2 16.16 -2.71 26.52
CA LYS A 2 14.97 -3.22 27.22
C LYS A 2 13.74 -2.86 26.38
N ARG A 3 12.67 -3.68 26.41
CA ARG A 3 11.42 -3.37 25.66
C ARG A 3 10.83 -1.99 25.99
N GLU A 4 11.16 -1.47 27.17
CA GLU A 4 10.77 -0.12 27.65
C GLU A 4 11.45 1.03 26.89
N GLU A 5 12.53 0.78 26.12
CA GLU A 5 13.24 1.79 25.31
C GLU A 5 12.74 1.87 23.86
N TYR A 6 11.77 1.04 23.47
CA TYR A 6 11.20 1.08 22.12
C TYR A 6 10.10 2.12 22.02
N ILE A 7 10.04 2.80 20.87
CA ILE A 7 8.86 3.59 20.50
C ILE A 7 7.61 2.70 20.52
N SER A 8 6.51 3.20 21.07
CA SER A 8 5.27 2.42 21.12
C SER A 8 4.76 2.10 19.71
N ASP A 9 4.09 0.95 19.56
CA ASP A 9 3.46 0.55 18.29
C ASP A 9 2.54 1.66 17.74
N GLU A 10 1.81 2.34 18.63
CA GLU A 10 0.98 3.49 18.26
C GLU A 10 1.80 4.63 17.64
N THR A 11 2.97 4.93 18.22
CA THR A 11 3.89 5.96 17.71
C THR A 11 4.48 5.54 16.36
N VAL A 12 4.84 4.26 16.21
CA VAL A 12 5.32 3.69 14.94
C VAL A 12 4.27 3.90 13.86
N ILE A 13 3.02 3.51 14.12
CA ILE A 13 1.91 3.61 13.18
C ILE A 13 1.65 5.08 12.80
N LYS A 14 1.61 5.99 13.78
CA LYS A 14 1.42 7.43 13.53
C LYS A 14 2.51 7.99 12.62
N ARG A 15 3.79 7.67 12.88
CA ARG A 15 4.92 8.14 12.08
C ARG A 15 4.92 7.55 10.68
N ALA A 16 4.64 6.25 10.54
CA ALA A 16 4.56 5.60 9.24
C ALA A 16 3.46 6.21 8.37
N ASN A 17 2.26 6.40 8.92
CA ASN A 17 1.14 7.02 8.21
C ASN A 17 1.44 8.47 7.81
N ALA A 18 2.09 9.24 8.69
CA ALA A 18 2.49 10.62 8.39
C ALA A 18 3.52 10.68 7.24
N ALA A 19 4.52 9.80 7.26
CA ALA A 19 5.54 9.73 6.22
C ALA A 19 4.93 9.39 4.84
N VAL A 20 4.02 8.40 4.79
CA VAL A 20 3.30 8.04 3.57
C VAL A 20 2.47 9.22 3.05
N ARG A 21 1.73 9.91 3.93
CA ARG A 21 0.92 11.07 3.53
C ARG A 21 1.78 12.18 2.93
N ILE A 22 2.90 12.52 3.57
CA ILE A 22 3.83 13.55 3.10
C ILE A 22 4.37 13.21 1.71
N GLU A 23 4.78 11.96 1.49
CA GLU A 23 5.32 11.54 0.19
C GLU A 23 4.26 11.59 -0.91
N LEU A 24 3.00 11.21 -0.60
CA LEU A 24 1.90 11.33 -1.55
C LEU A 24 1.57 12.80 -1.89
N GLU A 25 1.56 13.69 -0.90
CA GLU A 25 1.36 15.14 -1.11
C GLU A 25 2.49 15.74 -1.95
N LYS A 26 3.75 15.36 -1.67
CA LYS A 26 4.91 15.77 -2.46
C LYS A 26 4.82 15.27 -3.90
N ASN A 27 4.45 14.01 -4.12
CA ASN A 27 4.29 13.45 -5.46
C ASN A 27 3.23 14.21 -6.25
N ARG A 28 2.08 14.54 -5.64
CA ARG A 28 1.06 15.38 -6.28
C ARG A 28 1.59 16.77 -6.65
N ALA A 29 2.34 17.41 -5.75
CA ALA A 29 2.93 18.72 -6.01
C ALA A 29 3.98 18.71 -7.14
N LEU A 30 4.65 17.57 -7.35
CA LEU A 30 5.67 17.37 -8.39
C LEU A 30 5.12 16.77 -9.69
N GLY A 31 3.81 16.53 -9.80
CA GLY A 31 3.24 15.87 -10.96
C GLY A 31 3.59 14.38 -11.08
N VAL A 32 4.09 13.77 -10.00
CA VAL A 32 4.44 12.36 -9.97
C VAL A 32 3.18 11.55 -9.68
N PRO A 33 2.77 10.64 -10.58
CA PRO A 33 1.54 9.87 -10.39
C PRO A 33 1.70 8.84 -9.27
N ALA A 34 0.67 8.72 -8.44
CA ALA A 34 0.65 7.79 -7.32
C ALA A 34 -0.08 6.50 -7.69
N VAL A 35 0.43 5.36 -7.22
CA VAL A 35 -0.24 4.06 -7.38
C VAL A 35 -1.02 3.74 -6.11
N ILE A 36 -2.33 3.56 -6.26
CA ILE A 36 -3.27 3.30 -5.16
C ILE A 36 -3.81 1.88 -5.32
N TYR A 37 -3.64 1.05 -4.29
CA TYR A 37 -4.27 -0.25 -4.23
C TYR A 37 -5.60 -0.17 -3.47
N ASP A 38 -6.69 -0.50 -4.14
CA ASP A 38 -8.00 -0.61 -3.54
C ASP A 38 -8.22 -2.04 -3.02
N ARG A 39 -8.36 -2.16 -1.71
CA ARG A 39 -8.43 -3.47 -1.05
C ARG A 39 -9.76 -4.18 -1.29
N GLU A 40 -10.86 -3.43 -1.45
CA GLU A 40 -12.20 -3.98 -1.63
C GLU A 40 -12.37 -4.61 -3.01
N SER A 41 -12.06 -3.85 -4.05
CA SER A 41 -12.12 -4.27 -5.45
C SER A 41 -10.88 -5.06 -5.90
N GLN A 42 -9.79 -5.03 -5.12
CA GLN A 42 -8.49 -5.63 -5.46
C GLN A 42 -7.89 -5.07 -6.76
N ILE A 43 -8.18 -3.80 -7.05
CA ILE A 43 -7.72 -3.08 -8.23
C ILE A 43 -6.57 -2.15 -7.85
N ILE A 44 -5.57 -2.09 -8.71
CA ILE A 44 -4.47 -1.13 -8.66
C ILE A 44 -4.82 0.02 -9.61
N TYR A 45 -4.94 1.21 -9.06
CA TYR A 45 -5.17 2.44 -9.78
C TYR A 45 -3.90 3.29 -9.84
N ARG A 46 -3.74 4.04 -10.91
CA ARG A 46 -2.83 5.18 -10.98
C ARG A 46 -3.67 6.44 -10.82
N GLU A 47 -3.37 7.24 -9.82
CA GLU A 47 -3.94 8.58 -9.65
C GLU A 47 -3.09 9.58 -10.47
N ASN A 48 -3.75 10.25 -11.40
CA ASN A 48 -3.15 11.27 -12.26
C ASN A 48 -3.16 12.64 -11.55
N GLU A 49 -2.44 13.61 -12.11
CA GLU A 49 -2.32 14.97 -11.54
C GLU A 49 -3.67 15.68 -11.39
N ASP A 50 -4.61 15.42 -12.30
CA ASP A 50 -5.96 15.97 -12.32
C ASP A 50 -6.92 15.30 -11.31
N GLY A 51 -6.42 14.34 -10.53
CA GLY A 51 -7.20 13.55 -9.56
C GLY A 51 -8.00 12.41 -10.17
N THR A 52 -7.95 12.21 -11.49
CA THR A 52 -8.56 11.04 -12.14
C THR A 52 -7.78 9.76 -11.80
N ARG A 53 -8.48 8.62 -11.84
CA ARG A 53 -7.89 7.31 -11.59
C ARG A 53 -7.99 6.44 -12.82
N THR A 54 -6.86 5.89 -13.24
CA THR A 54 -6.78 4.91 -14.32
C THR A 54 -6.49 3.54 -13.73
N GLU A 55 -7.31 2.54 -14.02
CA GLU A 55 -6.99 1.15 -13.67
C GLU A 55 -5.71 0.72 -14.42
N VAL A 56 -4.67 0.35 -13.67
CA VAL A 56 -3.39 -0.11 -14.24
C VAL A 56 -3.15 -1.60 -14.01
N GLY A 57 -3.96 -2.22 -13.16
CA GLY A 57 -3.94 -3.66 -13.00
C GLY A 57 -5.00 -4.14 -12.04
N LYS A 58 -5.35 -5.41 -12.18
CA LYS A 58 -6.10 -6.18 -11.19
C LYS A 58 -5.15 -7.15 -10.53
N ARG A 59 -5.31 -7.38 -9.22
CA ARG A 59 -4.57 -8.44 -8.54
C ARG A 59 -4.79 -9.76 -9.29
N MET A 60 -3.73 -10.31 -9.90
CA MET A 60 -3.82 -11.61 -10.57
C MET A 60 -4.00 -12.73 -9.53
N ARG A 61 -5.23 -13.24 -9.48
CA ARG A 61 -5.77 -14.52 -8.96
C ARG A 61 -5.27 -15.14 -7.63
N LYS A 62 -6.31 -15.53 -6.89
CA LYS A 62 -6.47 -16.33 -5.67
C LYS A 62 -5.73 -17.68 -5.64
N GLU A 63 -4.50 -17.75 -5.16
CA GLU A 63 -4.08 -18.89 -4.33
C GLU A 63 -3.18 -18.35 -3.21
N ARG A 64 -3.48 -18.68 -1.95
CA ARG A 64 -2.52 -18.44 -0.86
C ARG A 64 -1.34 -19.39 -1.06
N TYR A 65 -0.14 -19.00 -0.63
CA TYR A 65 1.07 -19.80 -0.79
C TYR A 65 0.89 -21.26 -0.26
N GLY A 66 0.00 -21.48 0.71
CA GLY A 66 -0.34 -22.81 1.25
C GLY A 66 -1.30 -23.67 0.42
N GLU A 67 -2.09 -23.10 -0.49
CA GLU A 67 -3.00 -23.87 -1.37
C GLU A 67 -2.24 -24.59 -2.51
N ARG A 68 -0.96 -24.24 -2.72
CA ARG A 68 -0.08 -24.92 -3.69
C ARG A 68 0.42 -26.26 -3.17
N VAL A 69 0.69 -26.36 -1.87
CA VAL A 69 1.29 -27.56 -1.27
C VAL A 69 0.31 -28.73 -1.22
N SER A 70 -0.99 -28.47 -1.11
CA SER A 70 -2.02 -29.52 -1.03
C SER A 70 -2.38 -30.18 -2.37
N LYS A 71 -1.89 -29.67 -3.50
CA LYS A 71 -2.14 -30.25 -4.84
C LYS A 71 -1.04 -31.20 -5.32
N GLU A 72 0.09 -31.27 -4.61
CA GLU A 72 1.20 -32.17 -4.90
C GLU A 72 1.27 -33.40 -3.96
N SER A 73 0.23 -33.63 -3.13
CA SER A 73 0.12 -34.81 -2.24
C SER A 73 -0.91 -35.81 -2.72
#